data_AF-A0A661UCZ0-F1
#
_entry.id   AF-A0A661UCZ0-F1
#
_cell.length_a   1.000
_cell.length_b   1.000
_cell.length_c   1.000
_cell.angle_alpha   90.00
_cell.angle_beta   90.00
_cell.angle_gamma   90.00
#
_symmetry.space_group_name_H-M   'P 1'
#
loop_
_entity.id
_entity.type
_entity.pdbx_description
1 polymer ?
#
loop_
_entity_poly.entity_id
_entity_poly.type
_entity_poly.pdbx_seq_one_letter_code
_entity_poly.pdbx_strand_id
1 'polypeptide(L)'
;TNPDNVEGLIFNDPVGVSTGLIEGWKDRYPVIIALTHLGLSGDKFLAKEVDGIDIIIGGHSHSFIYKPVGGRHTYMPGRAVWLVCWED
;
A
#
# COMPACT_ATOMS: atom_id res chain seq x y z
N THR A 1 -6.07 -9.32 -17.49
CA THR A 1 -7.48 -9.72 -17.23
C THR A 1 -8.22 -9.79 -18.56
N ASN A 2 -9.19 -10.71 -18.71
CA ASN A 2 -10.04 -10.79 -19.90
C ASN A 2 -10.93 -9.52 -19.97
N PRO A 3 -11.02 -8.82 -21.12
CA PRO A 3 -11.89 -7.64 -21.30
C PRO A 3 -13.34 -7.85 -20.85
N ASP A 4 -13.90 -9.04 -21.06
CA ASP A 4 -15.29 -9.35 -20.71
C ASP A 4 -15.51 -9.36 -19.18
N ASN A 5 -14.45 -9.62 -18.40
CA ASN A 5 -14.52 -9.70 -16.94
C ASN A 5 -14.35 -8.34 -16.25
N VAL A 6 -14.16 -7.27 -17.02
CA VAL A 6 -13.90 -5.92 -16.49
C VAL A 6 -14.78 -4.84 -17.13
N GLU A 7 -15.79 -5.25 -17.91
CA GLU A 7 -16.72 -4.31 -18.52
C GLU A 7 -17.44 -3.49 -17.43
N GLY A 8 -17.43 -2.17 -17.58
CA GLY A 8 -18.02 -1.23 -16.62
C GLY A 8 -17.21 -0.99 -15.34
N LEU A 9 -16.04 -1.64 -15.16
CA LEU A 9 -15.15 -1.36 -14.03
C LEU A 9 -14.19 -0.22 -14.33
N ILE A 10 -14.01 0.67 -13.35
CA ILE A 10 -13.02 1.74 -13.37
C ILE A 10 -11.93 1.39 -12.36
N PHE A 11 -10.71 1.22 -12.84
CA PHE A 11 -9.52 1.06 -12.00
C PHE A 11 -8.84 2.41 -11.86
N ASN A 12 -9.10 3.05 -10.72
CA ASN A 12 -8.51 4.36 -10.41
C ASN A 12 -7.01 4.24 -10.07
N ASP A 13 -6.28 5.34 -10.22
CA ASP A 13 -4.90 5.44 -9.76
C ASP A 13 -4.83 5.21 -8.23
N PRO A 14 -4.11 4.18 -7.76
CA PRO A 14 -4.07 3.86 -6.33
C PRO A 14 -3.40 4.96 -5.50
N VAL A 15 -2.45 5.72 -6.07
CA VAL A 15 -1.79 6.82 -5.35
C VAL A 15 -2.78 7.96 -5.10
N GLY A 16 -3.43 8.47 -6.15
CA GLY A 16 -4.38 9.58 -6.04
C GLY A 16 -5.54 9.27 -5.09
N VAL A 17 -6.12 8.06 -5.20
CA VAL A 17 -7.21 7.63 -4.31
C VAL A 17 -6.72 7.53 -2.87
N SER A 18 -5.57 6.90 -2.62
CA SER A 18 -5.08 6.70 -1.26
C SER A 18 -4.71 8.02 -0.58
N THR A 19 -4.04 8.93 -1.28
CA THR A 19 -3.71 10.26 -0.76
C THR A 19 -4.97 11.03 -0.34
N GLY A 20 -5.99 11.08 -1.21
CA GLY A 20 -7.23 11.79 -0.91
C GLY A 20 -7.97 11.23 0.32
N LEU A 21 -7.92 9.91 0.53
CA LEU A 21 -8.48 9.28 1.72
C LEU A 21 -7.67 9.62 2.97
N ILE A 22 -6.34 9.48 2.89
CA ILE A 22 -5.45 9.55 4.05
C ILE A 22 -5.29 10.97 4.59
N GLU A 23 -5.37 11.99 3.74
CA GLU A 23 -5.33 13.40 4.17
C GLU A 23 -6.37 13.71 5.26
N GLY A 24 -7.57 13.13 5.17
CA GLY A 24 -8.62 13.29 6.18
C GLY A 24 -8.53 12.34 7.37
N TRP A 25 -7.64 11.35 7.32
CA TRP A 25 -7.58 10.22 8.26
C TRP A 25 -6.35 10.24 9.15
N LYS A 26 -5.23 10.76 8.66
CA LYS A 26 -3.91 10.65 9.33
C LYS A 26 -3.87 11.21 10.75
N ASP A 27 -4.72 12.20 11.05
CA ASP A 27 -4.82 12.85 12.38
C ASP A 27 -5.92 12.22 13.26
N ARG A 28 -6.77 11.37 12.68
CA ARG A 28 -7.90 10.72 13.37
C ARG A 28 -7.59 9.29 13.76
N TYR A 29 -6.82 8.60 12.92
CA TYR A 29 -6.49 7.20 13.12
C TYR A 29 -5.01 7.08 13.50
N PRO A 30 -4.71 6.40 14.62
CA PRO A 30 -3.32 6.24 15.06
C PRO A 30 -2.55 5.32 14.12
N VAL A 31 -3.22 4.33 13.51
CA VAL A 31 -2.63 3.34 12.61
C VAL A 31 -3.51 3.19 11.36
N ILE A 32 -2.89 3.23 10.18
CA ILE A 32 -3.51 3.05 8.87
C ILE A 32 -2.84 1.87 8.15
N ILE A 33 -3.63 0.85 7.82
CA ILE A 33 -3.19 -0.36 7.11
C ILE A 33 -3.83 -0.36 5.72
N ALA A 34 -3.01 -0.37 4.68
CA ALA A 34 -3.45 -0.56 3.30
C ALA A 34 -3.40 -2.05 2.94
N LEU A 35 -4.52 -2.61 2.50
CA LEU A 35 -4.59 -3.95 1.94
C LEU A 35 -4.63 -3.82 0.41
N THR A 36 -3.62 -4.33 -0.27
CA THR A 36 -3.40 -4.09 -1.70
C THR A 36 -3.20 -5.39 -2.48
N HIS A 37 -3.37 -5.29 -3.79
CA HIS A 37 -3.06 -6.36 -4.73
C HIS A 37 -2.35 -5.76 -5.97
N LEU A 38 -1.40 -4.85 -5.74
CA LEU A 38 -0.69 -4.10 -6.78
C LEU A 38 0.61 -4.78 -7.23
N GLY A 39 1.05 -5.81 -6.50
CA GLY A 39 2.37 -6.40 -6.65
C GLY A 39 3.43 -5.61 -5.90
N LEU A 40 4.55 -6.27 -5.59
CA LEU A 40 5.59 -5.70 -4.72
C LEU A 40 6.12 -4.35 -5.23
N SER A 41 6.29 -4.20 -6.54
CA SER A 41 6.75 -2.94 -7.14
C SER A 41 5.71 -1.83 -7.00
N GLY A 42 4.42 -2.16 -7.16
CA GLY A 42 3.32 -1.23 -6.96
C GLY A 42 3.18 -0.82 -5.50
N ASP A 43 3.31 -1.76 -4.57
CA ASP A 43 3.25 -1.50 -3.13
C ASP A 43 4.42 -0.62 -2.66
N LYS A 44 5.63 -0.85 -3.20
CA LYS A 44 6.79 0.02 -2.96
C LYS A 44 6.57 1.43 -3.49
N PHE A 45 5.94 1.56 -4.65
CA PHE A 45 5.61 2.85 -5.23
C PHE A 45 4.56 3.57 -4.39
N LEU A 46 3.49 2.88 -3.99
CA LEU A 46 2.45 3.42 -3.11
C LEU A 46 3.03 3.89 -1.77
N ALA A 47 3.87 3.07 -1.13
CA ALA A 47 4.55 3.41 0.12
C ALA A 47 5.46 4.64 0.02
N LYS A 48 6.00 4.92 -1.17
CA LYS A 48 6.88 6.05 -1.42
C LYS A 48 6.09 7.35 -1.62
N GLU A 49 5.01 7.27 -2.39
CA GLU A 49 4.26 8.45 -2.83
C GLU A 49 3.16 8.87 -1.84
N VAL A 50 2.65 7.94 -1.02
CA VAL A 50 1.54 8.21 -0.10
C VAL A 50 2.04 8.26 1.35
N ASP A 51 2.07 9.47 1.90
CA ASP A 51 2.40 9.68 3.31
C ASP A 51 1.20 9.34 4.22
N GLY A 52 1.50 8.78 5.40
CA GLY A 52 0.49 8.45 6.41
C GLY A 52 0.01 7.00 6.44
N ILE A 53 0.45 6.13 5.53
CA ILE A 53 0.26 4.67 5.65
C ILE A 53 1.29 4.12 6.65
N ASP A 54 0.86 3.28 7.58
CA ASP A 54 1.75 2.61 8.53
C ASP A 54 2.14 1.20 8.05
N ILE A 55 1.22 0.47 7.41
CA ILE A 55 1.46 -0.91 6.98
C ILE A 55 0.81 -1.12 5.63
N ILE A 56 1.49 -1.83 4.73
CA ILE A 56 0.89 -2.35 3.50
C ILE A 56 0.96 -3.88 3.53
N ILE A 57 -0.19 -4.51 3.39
CA ILE A 57 -0.31 -5.95 3.21
C ILE A 57 -0.68 -6.15 1.73
N GLY A 58 0.29 -6.65 0.95
CA GLY A 58 0.22 -6.77 -0.50
C GLY A 58 0.09 -8.20 -1.00
N GLY A 59 -0.17 -8.32 -2.31
CA GLY A 59 -0.33 -9.58 -3.03
C GLY A 59 0.08 -9.44 -4.50
N HIS A 60 -0.52 -10.22 -5.40
CA HIS A 60 -0.31 -10.22 -6.87
C HIS A 60 1.01 -10.82 -7.37
N SER A 61 2.13 -10.51 -6.73
CA SER A 61 3.45 -10.92 -7.25
C SER A 61 3.95 -12.27 -6.75
N HIS A 62 3.17 -12.98 -5.91
CA HIS A 62 3.57 -14.26 -5.28
C HIS A 62 4.98 -14.19 -4.68
N SER A 63 5.34 -13.01 -4.17
CA SER A 63 6.69 -12.73 -3.70
C SER A 63 6.73 -12.97 -2.21
N PHE A 64 7.39 -14.04 -1.77
CA PHE A 64 7.56 -14.28 -0.35
C PHE A 64 8.56 -13.28 0.26
N ILE A 65 8.12 -12.53 1.26
CA ILE A 65 8.93 -11.53 1.95
C ILE A 65 9.06 -11.93 3.42
N TYR A 66 10.21 -12.51 3.78
CA TYR A 66 10.50 -12.95 5.15
C TYR A 66 10.85 -11.80 6.11
N LYS A 67 11.18 -10.63 5.57
CA LYS A 67 11.49 -9.41 6.31
C LYS A 67 10.84 -8.22 5.62
N PRO A 68 10.19 -7.32 6.38
CA PRO A 68 9.60 -6.10 5.84
C PRO A 68 10.61 -5.35 4.98
N VAL A 69 10.18 -4.97 3.78
CA VAL A 69 11.02 -4.26 2.82
C VAL A 69 10.58 -2.80 2.81
N GLY A 70 11.41 -1.92 3.35
CA GLY A 70 11.10 -0.50 3.49
C GLY A 70 11.61 0.01 4.82
N GLY A 71 12.44 1.05 4.78
CA GLY A 71 13.02 1.61 5.99
C GLY A 71 13.44 3.05 5.78
N ARG A 72 12.60 3.99 6.21
CA ARG A 72 13.11 5.15 6.94
C ARG A 72 13.19 4.74 8.41
N HIS A 73 14.30 4.11 8.78
CA HIS A 73 14.68 4.00 10.19
C HIS A 73 15.22 5.38 10.58
N THR A 74 14.34 6.26 11.04
CA THR A 74 14.77 7.39 11.84
C THR A 74 13.90 7.38 13.08
N TYR A 75 14.55 7.26 14.23
CA TYR A 75 13.97 7.34 15.55
C TYR A 75 13.41 8.76 15.75
N MET A 76 12.28 9.02 15.13
CA MET A 76 11.40 10.17 15.26
C MET A 76 9.97 9.61 15.25
N PRO A 77 8.98 10.27 15.89
CA PRO A 77 7.60 9.83 15.84
C PRO A 77 7.08 10.08 14.41
N GLY A 78 7.34 9.14 13.52
CA GLY A 78 7.06 9.23 12.09
C GLY A 78 6.98 7.84 11.50
N ARG A 79 5.84 7.55 10.91
CA ARG A 79 5.33 6.22 10.53
C ARG A 79 6.32 5.46 9.62
N ALA A 80 6.61 4.21 9.96
CA ALA A 80 7.43 3.32 9.16
C ALA A 80 6.50 2.35 8.41
N VAL A 81 6.60 2.29 7.07
CA VAL A 81 5.75 1.40 6.26
C VAL A 81 6.28 -0.04 6.28
N TRP A 82 5.47 -0.97 6.79
CA TRP A 82 5.78 -2.40 6.77
C TRP A 82 5.13 -3.05 5.56
N LEU A 83 5.92 -3.60 4.62
CA LEU A 83 5.41 -4.39 3.51
C LEU A 83 5.36 -5.87 3.88
N VAL A 84 4.18 -6.48 3.86
CA VAL A 84 3.98 -7.93 4.01
C VAL A 84 3.32 -8.43 2.72
N CYS A 85 3.97 -9.32 1.98
CA CYS A 85 3.39 -9.92 0.77
C CYS A 85 3.12 -11.40 1.03
N TRP A 86 1.90 -11.85 0.74
CA TRP A 86 1.46 -13.24 0.90
C TRP A 86 1.74 -14.07 -0.37
N GLU A 87 1.90 -15.39 -0.19
CA GLU A 87 2.03 -16.39 -1.25
C GLU A 87 0.79 -17.30 -1.19
N ASP A 88 0.03 -17.39 -2.29
CA ASP A 88 -1.12 -18.32 -2.40
C ASP A 88 -0.65 -19.78 -2.46
#